data_AF-A0A6J5DNM7-F1
#
_entry.id   AF-A0A6J5DNM7-F1
#
_cell.length_a   1.000
_cell.length_b   1.000
_cell.length_c   1.000
_cell.angle_alpha   90.00
_cell.angle_beta   90.00
_cell.angle_gamma   90.00
#
_symmetry.space_group_name_H-M   'P 1'
#
loop_
_entity.id
_entity.type
_entity.pdbx_description
1 polymer ?
#
loop_
_entity_poly.entity_id
_entity_poly.type
_entity_poly.pdbx_seq_one_letter_code
_entity_poly.pdbx_strand_id
1 'polypeptide(L)'
;MNILENEAALAILRDASEKLRAIGIHSDMQTCASKHGASIALIASETVEGAAAGYVASFLGCELTMSEPDRFCDEVANRLADRAIDDARHASR
;
A
#
# COMPACT_ATOMS: atom_id res chain seq x y z
N MET A 1 5.01 19.95 -11.15
CA MET A 1 5.13 18.49 -11.25
C MET A 1 5.54 17.98 -9.89
N ASN A 2 4.57 17.49 -9.11
CA ASN A 2 4.88 16.79 -7.86
C ASN A 2 5.22 15.31 -8.18
N ILE A 3 5.82 14.57 -7.26
CA ILE A 3 6.17 13.16 -7.51
C ILE A 3 4.92 12.27 -7.69
N LEU A 4 3.77 12.64 -7.12
CA LEU A 4 2.48 11.96 -7.25
C LEU A 4 1.88 12.06 -8.66
N GLU A 5 2.30 13.07 -9.43
CA GLU A 5 1.93 13.30 -10.84
C GLU A 5 3.01 12.75 -11.79
N ASN A 6 4.05 12.12 -11.27
CA ASN A 6 5.13 11.59 -12.09
C ASN A 6 4.75 10.21 -12.65
N GLU A 7 4.11 10.22 -13.82
CA GLU A 7 3.69 9.00 -14.54
C GLU A 7 4.84 8.01 -14.78
N ALA A 8 6.07 8.49 -15.02
CA ALA A 8 7.22 7.61 -15.21
C ALA A 8 7.59 6.87 -13.91
N ALA A 9 7.55 7.57 -12.76
CA ALA A 9 7.79 6.95 -11.46
C ALA A 9 6.67 5.95 -11.11
N LEU A 10 5.41 6.30 -11.35
CA LEU A 10 4.27 5.41 -11.13
C LEU A 10 4.34 4.17 -12.02
N ALA A 11 4.74 4.30 -13.29
CA ALA A 11 4.90 3.18 -14.21
C ALA A 11 5.96 2.18 -13.71
N ILE A 12 7.10 2.67 -13.19
CA ILE A 12 8.14 1.81 -12.61
C ILE A 12 7.59 1.03 -11.41
N LEU A 13 6.83 1.68 -10.53
CA LEU A 13 6.28 1.01 -9.35
C LEU A 13 5.18 0.00 -9.69
N ARG A 14 4.39 0.28 -10.75
CA ARG A 14 3.41 -0.68 -11.29
C ARG A 14 4.10 -1.92 -11.88
N ASP A 15 5.13 -1.72 -12.71
CA ASP A 15 5.93 -2.81 -13.27
C ASP A 15 6.60 -3.65 -12.17
N ALA A 16 7.14 -3.01 -11.13
CA ALA A 16 7.69 -3.70 -9.96
C ALA A 16 6.62 -4.51 -9.21
N SER A 17 5.41 -3.96 -9.02
CA SER A 17 4.28 -4.65 -8.39
C SER A 17 3.86 -5.90 -9.17
N GLU A 18 3.77 -5.80 -10.50
CA GLU A 18 3.45 -6.93 -11.38
C GLU A 18 4.49 -8.04 -11.29
N LYS A 19 5.79 -7.68 -11.28
CA LYS A 19 6.89 -8.64 -11.11
C LYS A 19 6.86 -9.33 -9.76
N LEU A 20 6.58 -8.60 -8.68
CA LEU A 20 6.41 -9.17 -7.35
C LEU A 20 5.23 -10.14 -7.31
N ARG A 21 4.09 -9.77 -7.91
CA ARG A 21 2.91 -10.64 -7.98
C ARG A 21 3.19 -11.93 -8.75
N ALA A 22 3.99 -11.86 -9.83
CA ALA A 22 4.37 -13.03 -10.61
C ALA A 22 5.17 -14.08 -9.82
N ILE A 23 5.87 -13.66 -8.76
CA ILE A 23 6.60 -14.55 -7.85
C ILE A 23 5.84 -14.83 -6.54
N GLY A 24 4.56 -14.47 -6.46
CA GLY A 24 3.71 -14.70 -5.29
C GLY A 24 3.91 -13.69 -4.15
N ILE A 25 4.62 -12.58 -4.38
CA ILE A 25 4.78 -11.53 -3.38
C ILE A 25 3.64 -10.51 -3.53
N HIS A 26 2.95 -10.26 -2.43
CA HIS A 26 1.92 -9.25 -2.35
C HIS A 26 2.56 -7.87 -2.19
N SER A 27 1.97 -6.86 -2.82
CA SER A 27 2.46 -5.49 -2.70
C SER A 27 1.32 -4.49 -2.62
N ASP A 28 1.52 -3.36 -1.96
CA ASP A 28 0.59 -2.26 -1.88
C ASP A 28 1.33 -0.94 -2.15
N MET A 29 0.68 0.00 -2.83
CA MET A 29 1.30 1.27 -3.19
C MET A 29 0.75 2.38 -2.30
N GLN A 30 1.65 3.10 -1.64
CA GLN A 30 1.29 4.21 -0.78
C GLN A 30 1.82 5.51 -1.37
N THR A 31 0.96 6.51 -1.44
CA THR A 31 1.32 7.91 -1.75
C THR A 31 1.17 8.74 -0.49
N CYS A 32 2.25 9.37 -0.02
CA CYS A 32 2.22 10.19 1.18
C CYS A 32 2.66 11.62 0.86
N ALA A 33 1.94 12.60 1.39
CA ALA A 33 2.36 14.00 1.39
C ALA A 33 2.84 14.37 2.79
N SER A 34 4.12 14.74 2.92
CA SER A 34 4.70 15.16 4.19
C SER A 34 5.18 16.61 4.14
N LYS A 35 5.51 17.18 5.30
CA LYS A 35 6.15 18.52 5.39
C LYS A 35 7.50 18.59 4.67
N HIS A 36 8.13 17.46 4.40
CA HIS A 36 9.41 17.36 3.69
C HIS A 36 9.25 17.09 2.18
N GLY A 37 8.00 16.98 1.71
CA GLY A 37 7.68 16.65 0.32
C GLY A 37 6.77 15.43 0.22
N ALA A 38 6.33 15.17 -1.01
CA ALA A 38 5.56 13.97 -1.31
C ALA A 38 6.51 12.79 -1.59
N SER A 39 6.04 11.59 -1.28
CA SER A 39 6.72 10.32 -1.55
C SER A 39 5.72 9.31 -2.10
N ILE A 40 6.24 8.35 -2.86
CA ILE A 40 5.52 7.15 -3.28
C ILE A 40 6.36 5.96 -2.82
N ALA A 41 5.72 5.00 -2.18
CA ALA A 41 6.34 3.77 -1.72
C ALA A 41 5.58 2.56 -2.27
N LEU A 42 6.33 1.49 -2.56
CA LEU A 42 5.78 0.16 -2.81
C LEU A 42 6.15 -0.73 -1.62
N ILE A 43 5.13 -1.18 -0.92
CA ILE A 43 5.23 -1.99 0.28
C ILE A 43 5.02 -3.43 -0.16
N ALA A 44 5.97 -4.31 0.13
CA ALA A 44 5.91 -5.71 -0.30
C ALA A 44 5.91 -6.66 0.91
N SER A 45 5.19 -7.76 0.80
CA SER A 45 5.12 -8.79 1.83
C SER A 45 4.75 -10.14 1.24
N GLU A 46 5.14 -11.22 1.93
CA GLU A 46 4.77 -12.59 1.58
C GLU A 46 3.28 -12.88 1.77
N THR A 47 2.56 -12.03 2.52
CA THR A 47 1.11 -12.17 2.75
C THR A 47 0.36 -10.89 2.38
N VAL A 48 -0.92 -11.03 2.04
CA VAL A 48 -1.79 -9.87 1.73
C VAL A 48 -1.93 -8.99 2.97
N GLU A 49 -2.06 -9.63 4.14
CA GLU A 49 -2.17 -9.01 5.46
C GLU A 49 -0.91 -8.21 5.78
N GLY A 50 0.27 -8.74 5.49
CA GLY A 50 1.53 -8.05 5.75
C GLY A 50 1.71 -6.82 4.85
N ALA A 51 1.27 -6.88 3.59
CA ALA A 51 1.28 -5.73 2.70
C ALA A 51 0.30 -4.64 3.18
N ALA A 52 -0.91 -5.03 3.61
CA ALA A 52 -1.90 -4.12 4.17
C ALA A 52 -1.44 -3.51 5.50
N ALA A 53 -0.84 -4.31 6.40
CA ALA A 53 -0.26 -3.85 7.65
C ALA A 53 0.87 -2.83 7.42
N GLY A 54 1.75 -3.08 6.45
CA GLY A 54 2.76 -2.11 6.06
C GLY A 54 2.17 -0.81 5.56
N TYR A 55 1.12 -0.87 4.73
CA TYR A 55 0.39 0.32 4.27
C TYR A 55 -0.18 1.13 5.44
N VAL A 56 -0.91 0.49 6.35
CA VAL A 56 -1.48 1.16 7.52
C VAL A 56 -0.39 1.76 8.42
N ALA A 57 0.67 1.00 8.71
CA ALA A 57 1.79 1.47 9.54
C ALA A 57 2.52 2.69 8.92
N SER A 58 2.65 2.71 7.61
CA SER A 58 3.30 3.81 6.88
C SER A 58 2.51 5.12 6.89
N PHE A 59 1.18 5.07 7.06
CA PHE A 59 0.33 6.25 7.14
C PHE A 59 0.26 6.82 8.56
N LEU A 60 0.31 5.93 9.55
CA LEU A 60 0.07 6.27 10.95
C LEU A 60 1.36 6.45 11.76
N GLY A 61 2.51 6.11 11.17
CA GLY A 61 3.78 5.97 11.90
C GLY A 61 3.72 4.79 12.86
N CYS A 62 4.87 4.26 13.28
CA CYS A 62 4.92 3.14 14.24
C CYS A 62 4.22 3.44 15.59
N GLU A 63 3.74 4.65 15.84
CA GLU A 63 3.02 5.02 17.06
C GLU A 63 1.72 4.23 17.22
N LEU A 64 0.84 4.20 16.21
CA LEU A 64 -0.47 3.53 16.33
C LEU A 64 -0.36 2.01 16.49
N THR A 65 0.63 1.39 15.85
CA THR A 65 0.95 -0.03 16.05
C THR A 65 1.33 -0.36 17.50
N MET A 66 1.87 0.60 18.25
CA MET A 66 2.34 0.38 19.63
C MET A 66 1.38 0.92 20.69
N SER A 67 0.60 1.97 20.38
CA SER A 67 -0.29 2.63 21.34
C SER A 67 -1.76 2.22 21.22
N GLU A 68 -2.22 1.82 20.03
CA GLU A 68 -3.62 1.49 19.74
C GLU A 68 -3.73 0.21 18.86
N PRO A 69 -3.28 -0.96 19.36
CA PRO A 69 -3.15 -2.18 18.56
C PRO A 69 -4.47 -2.70 18.00
N ASP A 70 -5.57 -2.60 18.75
CA ASP A 70 -6.88 -3.04 18.27
C ASP A 70 -7.36 -2.20 17.08
N ARG A 71 -7.18 -0.88 17.16
CA ARG A 71 -7.48 0.03 16.05
C ARG A 71 -6.59 -0.23 14.85
N PHE A 72 -5.31 -0.53 15.06
CA PHE A 72 -4.42 -0.92 13.96
C PHE A 72 -4.96 -2.17 13.24
N CYS A 73 -5.37 -3.20 13.98
CA CYS A 73 -5.96 -4.40 13.40
C CYS A 73 -7.23 -4.10 12.59
N ASP A 74 -8.11 -3.23 13.09
CA ASP A 74 -9.32 -2.81 12.38
C ASP A 74 -9.00 -2.08 11.07
N GLU A 75 -8.03 -1.16 11.09
CA GLU A 75 -7.58 -0.45 9.89
C GLU A 75 -6.97 -1.40 8.85
N VAL A 76 -6.22 -2.42 9.30
CA VAL A 76 -5.71 -3.46 8.41
C VAL A 76 -6.84 -4.27 7.79
N ALA A 77 -7.84 -4.66 8.57
CA ALA A 77 -9.01 -5.39 8.07
C ALA A 77 -9.80 -4.55 7.05
N ASN A 78 -9.99 -3.26 7.32
CA ASN A 78 -10.64 -2.33 6.38
C ASN A 78 -9.85 -2.20 5.08
N ARG A 79 -8.51 -2.04 5.17
CA ARG A 79 -7.66 -1.96 3.97
C ARG A 79 -7.75 -3.23 3.13
N LEU A 80 -7.78 -4.41 3.75
CA LEU A 80 -7.95 -5.68 3.05
C LEU A 80 -9.29 -5.75 2.31
N ALA A 81 -10.38 -5.29 2.94
CA ALA A 81 -11.70 -5.23 2.33
C ALA A 81 -11.71 -4.28 1.12
N ASP A 82 -11.10 -3.10 1.23
CA ASP A 82 -10.98 -2.14 0.13
C ASP A 82 -10.20 -2.72 -1.05
N ARG A 83 -9.10 -3.45 -0.79
CA ARG A 83 -8.33 -4.12 -1.85
C ARG A 83 -9.15 -5.17 -2.58
N ALA A 84 -9.92 -5.97 -1.85
CA ALA A 84 -10.77 -6.98 -2.48
C ALA A 84 -11.82 -6.34 -3.41
N ILE A 85 -12.36 -5.17 -3.03
CA ILE A 85 -13.28 -4.40 -3.87
C ILE A 85 -12.57 -3.86 -5.12
N ASP A 86 -11.37 -3.29 -4.96
CA ASP A 86 -10.60 -2.75 -6.09
C ASP A 86 -10.19 -3.85 -7.08
N ASP A 87 -9.72 -4.99 -6.60
CA ASP A 87 -9.37 -6.15 -7.43
C ASP A 87 -10.60 -6.66 -8.19
N ALA A 88 -11.76 -6.76 -7.54
CA ALA A 88 -13.01 -7.16 -8.18
C ALA A 88 -13.45 -6.19 -9.29
N ARG A 89 -13.27 -4.88 -9.09
CA ARG A 89 -13.56 -3.84 -10.10
C ARG A 89 -12.63 -3.91 -11.30
N HIS A 90 -11.37 -4.31 -11.10
CA HIS A 90 -10.38 -4.43 -12.19
C HIS A 90 -10.47 -5.76 -12.93
N ALA A 91 -10.91 -6.84 -12.28
CA ALA A 91 -11.12 -8.15 -12.89
C ALA A 91 -12.39 -8.24 -13.75
N SER A 92 -13.31 -7.28 -13.65
CA SER A 92 -14.57 -7.22 -14.40
C SER A 92 -14.51 -6.34 -15.66
N ARG A 93 -13.31 -5.87 -16.04
CA ARG A 93 -13.00 -5.16 -17.29
C ARG A 93 -12.17 -6.02 -18.22
#